data_AF-A0A6I9IV15-F1
#
_entry.id   AF-A0A6I9IV15-F1
#
_cell.length_a   1.000
_cell.length_b   1.000
_cell.length_c   1.000
_cell.angle_alpha   90.00
_cell.angle_beta   90.00
_cell.angle_gamma   90.00
#
_symmetry.space_group_name_H-M   'P 1'
#
loop_
_entity.id
_entity.type
_entity.pdbx_description
1 polymer ?
#
loop_
_entity_poly.entity_id
_entity_poly.type
_entity_poly.pdbx_seq_one_letter_code
_entity_poly.pdbx_strand_id
1 'polypeptide(L)'
;MASSLQHSFLGPTQRSGDLRGYPAPTLNTGVSPTLGRAPGPPGRPAPSSSVLALDPNSFLQDAWSDQKGQVHLDSQQDYQLLRAQRTPEGLSLLFKRPFGTCDPEDYVIEDGTVHLVYGILEEPLRALETINTSGLQTGLQRVQLLKPNISIPALPADVRTMEIRAPDVLIPGQVTTYWCHITELPEGFSRHHIVMYEPIVTEGNEALVHHMEVFQCAAEFQSFPQFSGPCDSKMKPERLNYCRHVLAAWALGAKAFYYPEEAGLAFGGPGSSRFLRLEVHYHNPLKIKGRRDSSGIRLYYTATLRRFDAGILELGLVYTPVMAVPPQETAFVLSGYCTDKCTQLALPPSGIHIFASQLHTH
;
A
#
# COMPACT_ATOMS: atom_id res chain seq x y z
N MET A 1 -26.53 -6.55 -3.63
CA MET A 1 -26.91 -5.16 -3.29
C MET A 1 -25.65 -4.33 -3.32
N ALA A 2 -25.59 -3.33 -4.18
CA ALA A 2 -24.37 -2.54 -4.43
C ALA A 2 -24.07 -1.59 -3.27
N SER A 3 -22.86 -1.67 -2.70
CA SER A 3 -22.37 -0.71 -1.70
C SER A 3 -21.80 0.52 -2.41
N SER A 4 -22.35 1.71 -2.15
CA SER A 4 -21.83 2.98 -2.66
C SER A 4 -20.57 3.38 -1.91
N LEU A 5 -19.47 3.61 -2.62
CA LEU A 5 -18.28 4.28 -2.07
C LEU A 5 -18.52 5.80 -2.14
N GLN A 6 -18.68 6.44 -0.98
CA GLN A 6 -18.63 7.90 -0.83
C GLN A 6 -17.27 8.28 -0.23
N HIS A 7 -16.49 9.09 -0.95
CA HIS A 7 -15.36 9.82 -0.40
C HIS A 7 -15.51 11.31 -0.69
N SER A 8 -15.43 12.12 0.36
CA SER A 8 -15.51 13.59 0.33
C SER A 8 -14.09 14.16 0.40
N PHE A 9 -13.75 15.08 -0.51
CA PHE A 9 -12.50 15.85 -0.44
C PHE A 9 -12.82 17.24 0.11
N LEU A 10 -12.14 17.64 1.20
CA LEU A 10 -12.27 18.97 1.82
C LEU A 10 -11.19 19.90 1.26
N GLY A 11 -11.61 21.04 0.68
CA GLY A 11 -10.73 22.15 0.31
C GLY A 11 -10.49 23.13 1.48
N PRO A 12 -9.44 23.98 1.41
CA PRO A 12 -9.06 24.85 2.51
C PRO A 12 -10.00 26.05 2.69
N THR A 13 -10.33 26.35 3.94
CA THR A 13 -11.10 27.52 4.39
C THR A 13 -10.31 28.83 4.23
N GLN A 14 -10.86 29.81 3.51
CA GLN A 14 -10.43 31.21 3.61
C GLN A 14 -11.41 32.02 4.48
N ARG A 15 -10.86 32.81 5.42
CA ARG A 15 -11.58 33.76 6.27
C ARG A 15 -11.84 35.09 5.55
N SER A 16 -12.95 35.70 5.95
CA SER A 16 -13.66 36.87 5.43
C SER A 16 -12.92 38.21 5.37
N GLY A 17 -13.24 39.02 4.36
CA GLY A 17 -12.97 40.48 4.32
C GLY A 17 -13.62 41.21 3.12
N ASP A 18 -14.83 41.71 3.35
CA ASP A 18 -15.54 42.89 2.78
C ASP A 18 -15.81 43.12 1.26
N LEU A 19 -16.98 43.73 1.02
CA LEU A 19 -17.79 43.82 -0.20
C LEU A 19 -17.41 44.98 -1.14
N ARG A 20 -17.35 44.71 -2.46
CA ARG A 20 -18.16 45.32 -3.55
C ARG A 20 -17.48 45.23 -4.93
N GLY A 21 -18.17 44.56 -5.86
CA GLY A 21 -18.12 44.78 -7.31
C GLY A 21 -17.05 44.05 -8.11
N TYR A 22 -17.36 42.87 -8.66
CA TYR A 22 -16.74 42.23 -9.84
C TYR A 22 -17.69 41.14 -10.40
N PRO A 23 -17.57 40.72 -11.68
CA PRO A 23 -18.61 40.02 -12.45
C PRO A 23 -18.83 38.56 -12.02
N ALA A 24 -19.85 37.93 -12.62
CA ALA A 24 -20.37 36.58 -12.36
C ALA A 24 -19.32 35.52 -11.97
N PRO A 25 -19.64 34.59 -11.05
CA PRO A 25 -18.67 33.65 -10.52
C PRO A 25 -18.21 32.68 -11.61
N THR A 26 -16.94 32.76 -11.98
CA THR A 26 -16.23 31.74 -12.76
C THR A 26 -16.19 30.44 -11.97
N LEU A 27 -16.74 29.36 -12.53
CA LEU A 27 -16.59 28.02 -11.98
C LEU A 27 -15.12 27.60 -12.08
N ASN A 28 -14.49 27.30 -10.94
CA ASN A 28 -13.25 26.52 -10.92
C ASN A 28 -13.57 25.14 -11.50
N THR A 29 -12.97 24.83 -12.64
CA THR A 29 -13.12 23.55 -13.33
C THR A 29 -12.14 22.56 -12.72
N GLY A 30 -12.64 21.59 -11.95
CA GLY A 30 -11.82 20.49 -11.44
C GLY A 30 -11.81 19.35 -12.45
N VAL A 31 -10.64 18.80 -12.78
CA VAL A 31 -10.58 17.50 -13.47
C VAL A 31 -10.78 16.43 -12.39
N SER A 32 -11.75 15.54 -12.62
CA SER A 32 -12.04 14.45 -11.70
C SER A 32 -10.96 13.36 -11.79
N PRO A 33 -10.86 12.44 -10.81
CA PRO A 33 -9.93 11.32 -10.91
C PRO A 33 -10.24 10.47 -12.15
N THR A 34 -9.20 10.21 -12.93
CA THR A 34 -9.15 9.46 -14.18
C THR A 34 -8.47 8.11 -13.96
N LEU A 35 -8.83 7.09 -14.73
CA LEU A 35 -8.13 5.81 -14.69
C LEU A 35 -6.95 5.86 -15.66
N GLY A 36 -5.74 5.60 -15.16
CA GLY A 36 -4.53 5.59 -15.96
C GLY A 36 -3.75 4.30 -15.76
N ARG A 37 -2.92 3.94 -16.75
CA ARG A 37 -1.84 2.99 -16.52
C ARG A 37 -0.76 3.66 -15.66
N ALA A 38 0.02 2.88 -14.92
CA ALA A 38 1.18 3.42 -14.22
C ALA A 38 2.13 4.09 -15.23
N PRO A 39 2.72 5.26 -14.92
CA PRO A 39 3.78 5.81 -15.74
C PRO A 39 4.91 4.79 -15.85
N GLY A 40 5.50 4.70 -17.06
CA GLY A 40 6.77 4.03 -17.27
C GLY A 40 7.91 4.76 -16.53
N PRO A 41 9.19 4.44 -16.81
CA PRO A 41 10.34 5.10 -16.17
C PRO A 41 10.26 6.63 -16.26
N PRO A 42 10.92 7.36 -15.34
CA PRO A 42 10.61 8.76 -15.06
C PRO A 42 10.64 9.64 -16.32
N GLY A 43 9.53 10.34 -16.59
CA GLY A 43 9.46 11.38 -17.62
C GLY A 43 8.53 11.12 -18.81
N ARG A 44 7.73 10.04 -18.83
CA ARG A 44 6.66 9.88 -19.84
C ARG A 44 5.27 9.78 -19.17
N PRO A 45 4.30 10.65 -19.52
CA PRO A 45 2.91 10.45 -19.13
C PRO A 45 2.47 9.06 -19.61
N ALA A 46 1.89 8.25 -18.73
CA ALA A 46 1.17 7.07 -19.21
C ALA A 46 -0.05 7.57 -20.00
N PRO A 47 -0.44 6.93 -21.11
CA PRO A 47 -1.77 7.18 -21.65
C PRO A 47 -2.80 6.95 -20.54
N SER A 48 -3.59 7.98 -20.24
CA SER A 48 -4.77 7.87 -19.40
C SER A 48 -5.94 7.48 -20.29
N SER A 49 -6.58 6.38 -19.94
CA SER A 49 -7.61 5.76 -20.77
C SER A 49 -8.95 6.47 -20.67
N SER A 50 -9.21 7.22 -19.60
CA SER A 50 -10.51 7.85 -19.40
C SER A 50 -10.42 9.13 -18.54
N VAL A 51 -10.66 10.30 -19.12
CA VAL A 51 -10.62 11.64 -18.51
C VAL A 51 -12.03 12.14 -18.23
N LEU A 52 -12.34 12.32 -16.96
CA LEU A 52 -13.61 12.85 -16.52
C LEU A 52 -13.51 14.37 -16.37
N ALA A 53 -14.04 15.11 -17.33
CA ALA A 53 -14.03 16.57 -17.29
C ALA A 53 -15.39 17.13 -16.87
N LEU A 54 -15.35 18.16 -16.02
CA LEU A 54 -16.51 18.96 -15.66
C LEU A 54 -16.47 20.26 -16.44
N ASP A 55 -17.40 20.40 -17.38
CA ASP A 55 -17.53 21.64 -18.13
C ASP A 55 -18.18 22.75 -17.25
N PRO A 56 -18.14 24.03 -17.69
CA PRO A 56 -18.77 25.14 -16.98
C PRO A 56 -20.29 25.00 -16.81
N ASN A 57 -20.94 24.13 -17.58
CA ASN A 57 -22.36 23.81 -17.50
C ASN A 57 -22.64 22.52 -16.69
N SER A 58 -21.63 21.96 -16.01
CA SER A 58 -21.69 20.76 -15.17
C SER A 58 -21.94 19.43 -15.91
N PHE A 59 -21.51 19.31 -17.16
CA PHE A 59 -21.55 18.05 -17.91
C PHE A 59 -20.30 17.21 -17.63
N LEU A 60 -20.54 15.92 -17.38
CA LEU A 60 -19.52 14.88 -17.32
C LEU A 60 -19.30 14.35 -18.73
N GLN A 61 -18.06 14.37 -19.21
CA GLN A 61 -17.71 13.78 -20.51
C GLN A 61 -16.57 12.78 -20.34
N ASP A 62 -16.66 11.69 -21.10
CA ASP A 62 -15.62 10.68 -21.26
C ASP A 62 -14.65 11.11 -22.37
N ALA A 63 -13.36 10.92 -22.11
CA ALA A 63 -12.26 11.38 -22.95
C ALA A 63 -11.05 10.49 -22.69
N TRP A 64 -9.99 10.53 -23.50
CA TRP A 64 -8.75 9.78 -23.24
C TRP A 64 -7.55 10.66 -23.59
N SER A 65 -6.35 10.29 -23.12
CA SER A 65 -5.13 11.05 -23.43
C SER A 65 -4.11 10.22 -24.18
N ASP A 66 -3.52 10.79 -25.23
CA ASP A 66 -2.47 10.14 -25.99
C ASP A 66 -1.09 10.15 -25.28
N GLN A 67 -0.07 9.56 -25.92
CA GLN A 67 1.29 9.49 -25.39
C GLN A 67 1.97 10.86 -25.20
N LYS A 68 1.45 11.92 -25.82
CA LYS A 68 1.95 13.30 -25.67
C LYS A 68 1.18 14.05 -24.57
N GLY A 69 0.18 13.42 -23.96
CA GLY A 69 -0.69 14.02 -22.95
C GLY A 69 -1.79 14.90 -23.52
N GLN A 70 -2.02 14.88 -24.84
CA GLN A 70 -3.15 15.57 -25.46
C GLN A 70 -4.44 14.82 -25.10
N VAL A 71 -5.45 15.52 -24.60
CA VAL A 71 -6.77 14.94 -24.33
C VAL A 71 -7.62 14.94 -25.60
N HIS A 72 -8.34 13.85 -25.84
CA HIS A 72 -9.25 13.63 -26.96
C HIS A 72 -10.61 13.22 -26.42
N LEU A 73 -11.70 13.73 -26.99
CA LEU A 73 -13.03 13.23 -26.66
C LEU A 73 -13.16 11.77 -27.05
N ASP A 74 -13.81 11.00 -26.19
CA ASP A 74 -14.06 9.59 -26.46
C ASP A 74 -15.29 9.44 -27.36
N SER A 75 -15.17 8.55 -28.35
CA SER A 75 -16.25 8.20 -29.27
C SER A 75 -17.33 7.37 -28.59
N GLN A 76 -16.97 6.63 -27.54
CA GLN A 76 -17.87 5.91 -26.66
C GLN A 76 -17.93 6.65 -25.31
N GLN A 77 -19.05 6.54 -24.60
CA GLN A 77 -19.20 7.14 -23.26
C GLN A 77 -19.45 6.01 -22.27
N ASP A 78 -18.38 5.50 -21.68
CA ASP A 78 -18.39 4.35 -20.79
C ASP A 78 -18.65 4.74 -19.33
N TYR A 79 -18.42 6.01 -19.01
CA TYR A 79 -18.79 6.62 -17.73
C TYR A 79 -20.21 7.19 -17.77
N GLN A 80 -21.11 6.58 -17.00
CA GLN A 80 -22.48 7.07 -16.86
C GLN A 80 -22.65 7.88 -15.58
N LEU A 81 -22.90 9.19 -15.71
CA LEU A 81 -23.30 10.04 -14.59
C LEU A 81 -24.66 9.58 -14.02
N LEU A 82 -24.70 9.36 -12.71
CA LEU A 82 -25.89 8.95 -11.98
C LEU A 82 -26.49 10.09 -11.16
N ARG A 83 -25.63 10.91 -10.52
CA ARG A 83 -26.07 12.01 -9.68
C ARG A 83 -25.01 13.11 -9.64
N ALA A 84 -25.46 14.37 -9.72
CA ALA A 84 -24.66 15.53 -9.41
C ALA A 84 -25.39 16.36 -8.34
N GLN A 85 -24.72 16.65 -7.22
CA GLN A 85 -25.32 17.40 -6.13
C GLN A 85 -24.31 18.37 -5.50
N ARG A 86 -24.76 19.57 -5.13
CA ARG A 86 -23.99 20.46 -4.26
C ARG A 86 -24.27 20.12 -2.80
N THR A 87 -23.22 19.85 -2.05
CA THR A 87 -23.23 19.68 -0.60
C THR A 87 -22.48 20.85 0.05
N PRO A 88 -22.59 21.06 1.37
CA PRO A 88 -21.78 22.05 2.08
C PRO A 88 -20.26 21.87 1.88
N GLU A 89 -19.81 20.65 1.62
CA GLU A 89 -18.41 20.30 1.39
C GLU A 89 -17.95 20.52 -0.06
N GLY A 90 -18.89 20.68 -1.02
CA GLY A 90 -18.57 20.94 -2.43
C GLY A 90 -19.52 20.27 -3.43
N LEU A 91 -19.08 20.16 -4.69
CA LEU A 91 -19.80 19.41 -5.72
C LEU A 91 -19.48 17.92 -5.59
N SER A 92 -20.51 17.09 -5.42
CA SER A 92 -20.40 15.64 -5.37
C SER A 92 -21.01 15.03 -6.62
N LEU A 93 -20.23 14.18 -7.29
CA LEU A 93 -20.61 13.46 -8.50
C LEU A 93 -20.57 11.96 -8.24
N LEU A 94 -21.64 11.29 -8.61
CA LEU A 94 -21.75 9.84 -8.59
C LEU A 94 -21.90 9.38 -10.03
N PHE A 95 -21.03 8.48 -10.46
CA PHE A 95 -21.06 7.86 -11.78
C PHE A 95 -20.84 6.36 -11.64
N LYS A 96 -21.09 5.62 -12.72
CA LYS A 96 -20.76 4.20 -12.84
C LYS A 96 -20.03 3.93 -14.14
N ARG A 97 -19.20 2.89 -14.14
CA ARG A 97 -18.46 2.38 -15.29
C ARG A 97 -18.38 0.85 -15.19
N PRO A 98 -18.50 0.10 -16.29
CA PRO A 98 -18.16 -1.32 -16.32
C PRO A 98 -16.69 -1.58 -15.94
N PHE A 99 -16.36 -2.81 -15.52
CA PHE A 99 -14.97 -3.18 -15.25
C PHE A 99 -14.13 -3.29 -16.54
N GLY A 100 -14.72 -3.86 -17.59
CA GLY A 100 -14.17 -3.86 -18.93
C GLY A 100 -15.22 -3.40 -19.92
N THR A 101 -14.76 -2.73 -20.97
CA THR A 101 -15.58 -2.22 -22.07
C THR A 101 -15.08 -2.85 -23.38
N CYS A 102 -15.78 -2.60 -24.48
CA CYS A 102 -15.32 -3.02 -25.81
C CYS A 102 -14.48 -1.92 -26.49
N ASP A 103 -14.25 -0.81 -25.79
CA ASP A 103 -13.45 0.31 -26.27
C ASP A 103 -11.95 0.02 -26.02
N PRO A 104 -11.10 0.01 -27.07
CA PRO A 104 -9.69 -0.32 -26.94
C PRO A 104 -8.84 0.76 -26.25
N GLU A 105 -9.32 2.00 -26.18
CA GLU A 105 -8.62 3.10 -25.50
C GLU A 105 -8.78 3.02 -23.98
N ASP A 106 -9.74 2.22 -23.54
CA ASP A 106 -10.30 2.21 -22.21
C ASP A 106 -9.51 1.29 -21.24
N TYR A 107 -9.43 1.66 -19.96
CA TYR A 107 -8.63 0.90 -18.98
C TYR A 107 -9.42 -0.31 -18.45
N VAL A 108 -8.88 -1.52 -18.61
CA VAL A 108 -9.51 -2.71 -18.01
C VAL A 108 -9.24 -2.72 -16.51
N ILE A 109 -10.31 -2.66 -15.70
CA ILE A 109 -10.22 -2.77 -14.24
C ILE A 109 -10.15 -4.26 -13.88
N GLU A 110 -8.98 -4.68 -13.42
CA GLU A 110 -8.70 -6.05 -12.98
C GLU A 110 -8.27 -6.08 -11.52
N ASP A 111 -8.00 -7.28 -11.00
CA ASP A 111 -7.45 -7.45 -9.66
C ASP A 111 -6.07 -6.79 -9.52
N GLY A 112 -5.81 -6.24 -8.33
CA GLY A 112 -4.54 -5.60 -8.00
C GLY A 112 -4.62 -4.07 -7.95
N THR A 113 -3.48 -3.44 -8.26
CA THR A 113 -3.28 -2.00 -8.07
C THR A 113 -3.75 -1.20 -9.28
N VAL A 114 -4.73 -0.35 -9.07
CA VAL A 114 -5.22 0.64 -10.03
C VAL A 114 -4.59 2.00 -9.75
N HIS A 115 -4.22 2.70 -10.81
CA HIS A 115 -3.60 4.02 -10.74
C HIS A 115 -4.63 5.09 -11.14
N LEU A 116 -5.10 5.85 -10.14
CA LEU A 116 -5.94 7.02 -10.36
C LEU A 116 -5.04 8.21 -10.66
N VAL A 117 -5.23 8.83 -11.81
CA VAL A 117 -4.58 10.10 -12.16
C VAL A 117 -5.58 11.21 -11.87
N TYR A 118 -5.16 12.36 -11.39
CA TYR A 118 -6.04 13.51 -11.21
C TYR A 118 -5.31 14.80 -11.54
N GLY A 119 -6.05 15.84 -11.89
CA GLY A 119 -5.49 17.15 -12.21
C GLY A 119 -6.43 18.26 -11.78
N ILE A 120 -5.90 19.46 -11.58
CA ILE A 120 -6.73 20.63 -11.32
C ILE A 120 -6.38 21.66 -12.39
N LEU A 121 -7.39 22.13 -13.11
CA LEU A 121 -7.23 23.22 -14.06
C LEU A 121 -7.29 24.53 -13.27
N GLU A 122 -6.22 25.33 -13.35
CA GLU A 122 -6.20 26.66 -12.74
C GLU A 122 -7.05 27.67 -13.53
N GLU A 123 -7.11 27.50 -14.85
CA GLU A 123 -7.88 28.36 -15.74
C GLU A 123 -8.97 27.59 -16.50
N PRO A 124 -10.16 28.18 -16.69
CA PRO A 124 -11.22 27.58 -17.49
C PRO A 124 -10.84 27.53 -18.97
N LEU A 125 -10.89 26.33 -19.55
CA LEU A 125 -10.63 26.10 -20.97
C LEU A 125 -11.94 26.07 -21.78
N ARG A 126 -11.84 26.41 -23.06
CA ARG A 126 -13.01 26.45 -23.98
C ARG A 126 -13.43 25.08 -24.51
N ALA A 127 -12.50 24.13 -24.57
CA ALA A 127 -12.72 22.79 -25.11
C ALA A 127 -11.73 21.79 -24.49
N LEU A 128 -12.13 20.53 -24.33
CA LEU A 128 -11.30 19.51 -23.67
C LEU A 128 -10.05 19.19 -24.48
N GLU A 129 -10.13 19.27 -25.79
CA GLU A 129 -9.03 19.01 -26.72
C GLU A 129 -7.90 20.05 -26.58
N THR A 130 -8.15 21.18 -25.91
CA THR A 130 -7.11 22.16 -25.59
C THR A 130 -6.31 21.79 -24.34
N ILE A 131 -6.74 20.77 -23.59
CA ILE A 131 -6.04 20.27 -22.41
C ILE A 131 -4.82 19.46 -22.87
N ASN A 132 -3.66 19.86 -22.34
CA ASN A 132 -2.45 19.06 -22.38
C ASN A 132 -2.02 18.72 -20.95
N THR A 133 -2.07 17.44 -20.58
CA THR A 133 -1.74 16.95 -19.24
C THR A 133 -0.28 17.15 -18.84
N SER A 134 0.62 17.34 -19.82
CA SER A 134 2.04 17.64 -19.55
C SER A 134 2.28 19.02 -18.93
N GLY A 135 1.37 19.97 -19.16
CA GLY A 135 1.42 21.31 -18.58
C GLY A 135 0.60 21.46 -17.29
N LEU A 136 -0.05 20.39 -16.83
CA LEU A 136 -0.94 20.42 -15.67
C LEU A 136 -0.24 19.95 -14.40
N GLN A 137 -0.62 20.54 -13.26
CA GLN A 137 -0.29 19.98 -11.96
C GLN A 137 -1.14 18.71 -11.77
N THR A 138 -0.56 17.59 -12.17
CA THR A 138 -1.18 16.27 -12.05
C THR A 138 -0.74 15.58 -10.78
N GLY A 139 -1.62 14.76 -10.23
CA GLY A 139 -1.36 13.86 -9.13
C GLY A 139 -1.69 12.41 -9.51
N LEU A 140 -1.12 11.49 -8.75
CA LEU A 140 -1.30 10.05 -8.93
C LEU A 140 -1.63 9.43 -7.57
N GLN A 141 -2.72 8.69 -7.51
CA GLN A 141 -3.13 7.94 -6.34
C GLN A 141 -3.27 6.46 -6.69
N ARG A 142 -2.56 5.59 -5.98
CA ARG A 142 -2.67 4.13 -6.13
C ARG A 142 -3.75 3.59 -5.20
N VAL A 143 -4.65 2.76 -5.73
CA VAL A 143 -5.78 2.18 -4.99
C VAL A 143 -6.05 0.75 -5.45
N GLN A 144 -6.76 -0.01 -4.61
CA GLN A 144 -7.41 -1.24 -5.03
C GLN A 144 -8.91 -0.96 -5.20
N LEU A 145 -9.40 -0.96 -6.45
CA LEU A 145 -10.81 -0.73 -6.74
C LEU A 145 -11.64 -1.98 -6.44
N LEU A 146 -11.18 -3.14 -6.92
CA LEU A 146 -11.81 -4.43 -6.66
C LEU A 146 -11.42 -4.91 -5.27
N LYS A 147 -12.26 -4.59 -4.30
CA LYS A 147 -12.11 -5.06 -2.93
C LYS A 147 -12.83 -6.39 -2.75
N PRO A 148 -12.24 -7.35 -2.05
CA PRO A 148 -12.98 -8.55 -1.66
C PRO A 148 -14.13 -8.13 -0.74
N ASN A 149 -15.30 -8.74 -0.91
CA ASN A 149 -16.47 -8.46 -0.08
C ASN A 149 -16.32 -9.19 1.27
N ILE A 150 -15.35 -8.76 2.07
CA ILE A 150 -15.00 -9.35 3.35
C ILE A 150 -15.26 -8.28 4.42
N SER A 151 -16.12 -8.60 5.37
CA SER A 151 -16.29 -7.78 6.57
C SER A 151 -15.07 -7.91 7.47
N ILE A 152 -14.67 -6.80 8.10
CA ILE A 152 -13.65 -6.84 9.14
C ILE A 152 -14.15 -7.79 10.25
N PRO A 153 -13.42 -8.87 10.57
CA PRO A 153 -13.87 -9.86 11.55
C PRO A 153 -13.91 -9.25 12.94
N ALA A 154 -14.83 -9.73 13.78
CA ALA A 154 -14.90 -9.28 15.16
C ALA A 154 -13.65 -9.72 15.92
N LEU A 155 -13.05 -8.78 16.66
CA LEU A 155 -11.93 -9.08 17.54
C LEU A 155 -12.45 -9.71 18.85
N PRO A 156 -11.79 -10.77 19.38
CA PRO A 156 -12.12 -11.33 20.68
C PRO A 156 -12.06 -10.27 21.80
N ALA A 157 -12.89 -10.45 22.84
CA ALA A 157 -12.99 -9.49 23.94
C ALA A 157 -11.71 -9.39 24.81
N ASP A 158 -10.85 -10.41 24.76
CA ASP A 158 -9.60 -10.50 25.50
C ASP A 158 -8.37 -10.02 24.70
N VAL A 159 -8.59 -9.36 23.55
CA VAL A 159 -7.49 -8.84 22.72
C VAL A 159 -6.65 -7.82 23.49
N ARG A 160 -5.34 -8.00 23.42
CA ARG A 160 -4.29 -7.14 23.95
C ARG A 160 -3.40 -6.65 22.82
N THR A 161 -2.64 -5.59 23.09
CA THR A 161 -1.70 -5.01 22.13
C THR A 161 -0.25 -5.13 22.59
N MET A 162 0.67 -5.32 21.65
CA MET A 162 2.11 -5.27 21.87
C MET A 162 2.75 -4.49 20.72
N GLU A 163 3.62 -3.55 21.04
CA GLU A 163 4.30 -2.72 20.05
C GLU A 163 5.76 -3.16 19.93
N ILE A 164 6.16 -3.52 18.72
CA ILE A 164 7.55 -3.86 18.41
C ILE A 164 8.11 -2.69 17.61
N ARG A 165 8.88 -1.82 18.26
CA ARG A 165 9.36 -0.55 17.70
C ARG A 165 10.89 -0.48 17.68
N ALA A 166 11.42 0.27 16.71
CA ALA A 166 12.81 0.66 16.71
C ALA A 166 13.10 1.64 17.86
N PRO A 167 14.30 1.58 18.49
CA PRO A 167 14.62 2.43 19.64
C PRO A 167 15.21 3.78 19.21
N ASP A 168 14.36 4.79 19.00
CA ASP A 168 14.74 6.18 18.68
C ASP A 168 16.00 6.30 17.79
N VAL A 169 15.92 5.63 16.64
CA VAL A 169 17.02 5.41 15.71
C VAL A 169 17.31 6.70 14.96
N LEU A 170 18.58 7.08 14.88
CA LEU A 170 19.04 8.08 13.94
C LEU A 170 19.14 7.44 12.54
N ILE A 171 18.22 7.77 11.64
CA ILE A 171 18.20 7.24 10.29
C ILE A 171 19.51 7.62 9.57
N PRO A 172 20.28 6.66 9.02
CA PRO A 172 21.47 6.98 8.27
C PRO A 172 21.18 7.83 7.02
N GLY A 173 22.10 8.74 6.71
CA GLY A 173 22.04 9.57 5.49
C GLY A 173 22.45 8.81 4.22
N GLN A 174 22.03 7.55 4.08
CA GLN A 174 22.26 6.68 2.93
C GLN A 174 20.97 6.51 2.14
N VAL A 175 21.05 6.11 0.86
CA VAL A 175 19.85 5.96 0.00
C VAL A 175 18.94 4.84 0.52
N THR A 176 19.54 3.73 0.94
CA THR A 176 18.84 2.55 1.42
C THR A 176 19.50 2.11 2.72
N THR A 177 18.69 1.80 3.74
CA THR A 177 19.17 1.21 4.98
C THR A 177 18.14 0.20 5.47
N TYR A 178 18.57 -1.02 5.72
CA TYR A 178 17.80 -2.02 6.47
C TYR A 178 18.27 -1.98 7.91
N TRP A 179 17.38 -1.69 8.85
CA TRP A 179 17.70 -1.56 10.27
C TRP A 179 17.07 -2.70 11.07
N CYS A 180 17.90 -3.44 11.81
CA CYS A 180 17.49 -4.58 12.60
C CYS A 180 17.50 -4.22 14.09
N HIS A 181 16.43 -4.57 14.80
CA HIS A 181 16.31 -4.41 16.24
C HIS A 181 15.76 -5.68 16.90
N ILE A 182 16.35 -6.11 18.02
CA ILE A 182 15.89 -7.27 18.78
C ILE A 182 15.05 -6.83 19.97
N THR A 183 13.87 -7.45 20.11
CA THR A 183 12.95 -7.29 21.23
C THR A 183 12.69 -8.66 21.85
N GLU A 184 12.61 -8.73 23.18
CA GLU A 184 12.33 -9.97 23.92
C GLU A 184 10.91 -9.91 24.49
N LEU A 185 10.15 -10.99 24.34
CA LEU A 185 8.85 -11.15 24.95
C LEU A 185 8.99 -11.21 26.49
N PRO A 186 7.96 -10.79 27.25
CA PRO A 186 7.97 -10.90 28.71
C PRO A 186 8.30 -12.31 29.21
N GLU A 187 8.95 -12.41 30.37
CA GLU A 187 9.21 -13.70 30.99
C GLU A 187 7.88 -14.44 31.27
N GLY A 188 7.84 -15.74 30.97
CA GLY A 188 6.62 -16.54 31.14
C GLY A 188 5.50 -16.24 30.13
N PHE A 189 5.79 -15.54 29.02
CA PHE A 189 4.78 -15.24 28.00
C PHE A 189 4.17 -16.51 27.39
N SER A 190 2.90 -16.76 27.71
CA SER A 190 2.15 -17.92 27.25
C SER A 190 1.85 -17.85 25.74
N ARG A 191 1.37 -18.95 25.18
CA ARG A 191 0.95 -19.02 23.78
C ARG A 191 -0.27 -18.12 23.54
N HIS A 192 -0.21 -17.34 22.46
CA HIS A 192 -1.30 -16.48 22.00
C HIS A 192 -1.44 -16.56 20.47
N HIS A 193 -2.56 -16.09 19.96
CA HIS A 193 -2.77 -15.83 18.53
C HIS A 193 -2.73 -14.33 18.25
N ILE A 194 -1.88 -13.91 17.31
CA ILE A 194 -2.00 -12.60 16.66
C ILE A 194 -3.19 -12.68 15.71
N VAL A 195 -4.14 -11.76 15.88
CA VAL A 195 -5.40 -11.70 15.12
C VAL A 195 -5.53 -10.44 14.27
N MET A 196 -4.68 -9.44 14.52
CA MET A 196 -4.57 -8.23 13.70
C MET A 196 -3.18 -7.62 13.90
N TYR A 197 -2.65 -6.93 12.89
CA TYR A 197 -1.50 -6.05 13.05
C TYR A 197 -1.63 -4.79 12.20
N GLU A 198 -0.99 -3.71 12.63
CA GLU A 198 -0.98 -2.43 11.92
C GLU A 198 0.37 -1.71 12.06
N PRO A 199 0.73 -0.84 11.09
CA PRO A 199 1.96 -0.07 11.18
C PRO A 199 1.88 1.00 12.26
N ILE A 200 3.03 1.31 12.85
CA ILE A 200 3.27 2.52 13.63
C ILE A 200 4.39 3.25 12.91
N VAL A 201 4.09 4.38 12.27
CA VAL A 201 5.09 5.21 11.61
C VAL A 201 5.26 6.51 12.39
N THR A 202 6.51 6.88 12.64
CA THR A 202 6.85 8.16 13.28
C THR A 202 6.39 9.31 12.40
N GLU A 203 5.67 10.28 12.96
CA GLU A 203 5.16 11.43 12.23
C GLU A 203 6.28 12.19 11.51
N GLY A 204 6.10 12.43 10.21
CA GLY A 204 7.08 13.06 9.33
C GLY A 204 8.09 12.10 8.68
N ASN A 205 8.05 10.80 9.01
CA ASN A 205 8.87 9.76 8.39
C ASN A 205 8.07 8.84 7.44
N GLU A 206 6.82 9.16 7.12
CA GLU A 206 5.93 8.37 6.25
C GLU A 206 6.52 8.16 4.85
N ALA A 207 7.33 9.12 4.38
CA ALA A 207 8.03 9.04 3.11
C ALA A 207 9.36 8.27 3.17
N LEU A 208 9.89 8.03 4.38
CA LEU A 208 11.20 7.39 4.58
C LEU A 208 11.05 5.91 4.93
N VAL A 209 10.05 5.54 5.72
CA VAL A 209 9.79 4.13 6.11
C VAL A 209 9.10 3.43 4.94
N HIS A 210 9.85 2.60 4.23
CA HIS A 210 9.38 1.94 3.00
C HIS A 210 8.65 0.62 3.28
N HIS A 211 9.23 -0.22 4.16
CA HIS A 211 8.58 -1.42 4.68
C HIS A 211 9.11 -1.79 6.06
N MET A 212 8.35 -2.60 6.80
CA MET A 212 8.69 -3.12 8.12
C MET A 212 8.29 -4.57 8.23
N GLU A 213 9.12 -5.37 8.90
CA GLU A 213 8.85 -6.79 9.15
C GLU A 213 9.20 -7.15 10.59
N VAL A 214 8.37 -7.98 11.22
CA VAL A 214 8.66 -8.58 12.52
C VAL A 214 8.86 -10.07 12.32
N PHE A 215 10.03 -10.56 12.68
CA PHE A 215 10.38 -11.97 12.64
C PHE A 215 10.45 -12.55 14.04
N GLN A 216 10.10 -13.81 14.18
CA GLN A 216 10.46 -14.63 15.31
C GLN A 216 11.76 -15.39 15.03
N CYS A 217 12.60 -15.44 16.05
CA CYS A 217 13.86 -16.16 16.00
C CYS A 217 13.68 -17.68 16.15
N ALA A 218 14.64 -18.45 15.67
CA ALA A 218 14.63 -19.91 15.79
C ALA A 218 14.62 -20.35 17.26
N ALA A 219 13.78 -21.34 17.59
CA ALA A 219 13.47 -21.75 18.96
C ALA A 219 14.57 -22.62 19.60
N GLU A 220 15.48 -23.15 18.80
CA GLU A 220 16.62 -23.98 19.21
C GLU A 220 17.67 -23.18 19.98
N PHE A 221 17.67 -21.86 19.83
CA PHE A 221 18.58 -20.98 20.55
C PHE A 221 17.95 -20.45 21.84
N GLN A 222 18.64 -20.69 22.96
CA GLN A 222 18.20 -20.23 24.29
C GLN A 222 18.26 -18.71 24.43
N SER A 223 19.14 -18.03 23.71
CA SER A 223 19.34 -16.58 23.79
C SER A 223 19.83 -15.95 22.50
N PHE A 224 19.37 -14.72 22.26
CA PHE A 224 19.85 -13.85 21.19
C PHE A 224 20.51 -12.60 21.81
N PRO A 225 21.64 -12.12 21.27
CA PRO A 225 22.23 -10.87 21.72
C PRO A 225 21.29 -9.70 21.44
N GLN A 226 21.23 -8.76 22.38
CA GLN A 226 20.59 -7.47 22.15
C GLN A 226 21.30 -6.76 21.00
N PHE A 227 20.52 -6.22 20.06
CA PHE A 227 21.05 -5.56 18.88
C PHE A 227 20.10 -4.46 18.39
N SER A 228 20.68 -3.35 17.95
CA SER A 228 20.00 -2.31 17.19
C SER A 228 21.02 -1.68 16.24
N GLY A 229 20.82 -1.85 14.94
CA GLY A 229 21.78 -1.36 13.94
C GLY A 229 21.46 -1.84 12.53
N PRO A 230 22.27 -1.44 11.53
CA PRO A 230 22.12 -1.91 10.17
C PRO A 230 22.17 -3.44 10.07
N CYS A 231 21.22 -4.03 9.33
CA CYS A 231 21.09 -5.47 9.15
C CYS A 231 22.26 -6.07 8.37
N ASP A 232 22.97 -5.29 7.58
CA ASP A 232 24.16 -5.71 6.81
C ASP A 232 25.48 -5.40 7.54
N SER A 233 25.41 -4.86 8.76
CA SER A 233 26.60 -4.52 9.54
C SER A 233 27.46 -5.75 9.83
N LYS A 234 28.78 -5.60 9.69
CA LYS A 234 29.77 -6.61 10.14
C LYS A 234 29.70 -6.88 11.64
N MET A 235 29.13 -5.95 12.41
CA MET A 235 28.92 -6.09 13.85
C MET A 235 27.61 -6.81 14.20
N LYS A 236 26.77 -7.13 13.21
CA LYS A 236 25.52 -7.88 13.44
C LYS A 236 25.87 -9.29 13.92
N PRO A 237 25.35 -9.74 15.06
CA PRO A 237 25.59 -11.11 15.52
C PRO A 237 25.05 -12.12 14.53
N GLU A 238 25.82 -13.17 14.26
CA GLU A 238 25.48 -14.20 13.28
C GLU A 238 24.13 -14.89 13.61
N ARG A 239 23.82 -15.06 14.90
CA ARG A 239 22.56 -15.66 15.35
C ARG A 239 21.33 -14.97 14.76
N LEU A 240 21.36 -13.66 14.53
CA LEU A 240 20.21 -12.94 13.95
C LEU A 240 19.82 -13.42 12.55
N ASN A 241 20.72 -14.13 11.83
CA ASN A 241 20.41 -14.77 10.55
C ASN A 241 19.40 -15.93 10.67
N TYR A 242 19.17 -16.44 11.88
CA TYR A 242 18.20 -17.48 12.20
C TYR A 242 16.85 -16.91 12.67
N CYS A 243 16.63 -15.60 12.55
CA CYS A 243 15.31 -14.99 12.72
C CYS A 243 14.70 -14.79 11.34
N ARG A 244 13.94 -15.79 10.89
CA ARG A 244 13.32 -15.85 9.55
C ARG A 244 11.83 -16.18 9.58
N HIS A 245 11.27 -16.53 10.74
CA HIS A 245 9.84 -16.83 10.83
C HIS A 245 9.05 -15.53 10.87
N VAL A 246 8.38 -15.16 9.78
CA VAL A 246 7.64 -13.89 9.69
C VAL A 246 6.41 -13.93 10.60
N LEU A 247 6.26 -12.90 11.45
CA LEU A 247 5.06 -12.67 12.25
C LEU A 247 4.16 -11.57 11.66
N ALA A 248 4.76 -10.52 11.11
CA ALA A 248 4.03 -9.43 10.47
C ALA A 248 4.92 -8.81 9.40
N ALA A 249 4.30 -8.41 8.29
CA ALA A 249 4.95 -7.68 7.21
C ALA A 249 4.06 -6.50 6.83
N TRP A 250 4.67 -5.34 6.65
CA TRP A 250 3.98 -4.13 6.23
C TRP A 250 4.83 -3.42 5.18
N ALA A 251 4.19 -2.92 4.12
CA ALA A 251 4.82 -2.10 3.11
C ALA A 251 3.97 -0.85 2.83
N LEU A 252 4.58 0.15 2.22
CA LEU A 252 3.93 1.41 1.87
C LEU A 252 2.59 1.18 1.14
N GLY A 253 1.53 1.79 1.67
CA GLY A 253 0.16 1.67 1.14
C GLY A 253 -0.70 0.62 1.85
N ALA A 254 -0.10 -0.36 2.55
CA ALA A 254 -0.85 -1.34 3.31
C ALA A 254 -1.55 -0.69 4.52
N LYS A 255 -2.79 -1.10 4.78
CA LYS A 255 -3.56 -0.75 5.99
C LYS A 255 -3.40 -1.85 7.05
N ALA A 256 -4.13 -1.73 8.15
CA ALA A 256 -4.20 -2.81 9.14
C ALA A 256 -4.64 -4.12 8.47
N PHE A 257 -4.00 -5.22 8.88
CA PHE A 257 -4.32 -6.56 8.42
C PHE A 257 -5.10 -7.31 9.50
N TYR A 258 -6.20 -7.93 9.12
CA TYR A 258 -7.05 -8.72 10.01
C TYR A 258 -7.00 -10.18 9.60
N TYR A 259 -6.66 -11.06 10.55
CA TYR A 259 -6.74 -12.51 10.31
C TYR A 259 -8.21 -12.96 10.28
N PRO A 260 -8.54 -13.97 9.45
CA PRO A 260 -9.90 -14.52 9.35
C PRO A 260 -10.32 -15.22 10.64
N GLU A 261 -11.63 -15.30 10.93
CA GLU A 261 -12.14 -15.81 12.22
C GLU A 261 -11.70 -17.25 12.54
N GLU A 262 -11.37 -18.03 11.51
CA GLU A 262 -10.93 -19.41 11.61
C GLU A 262 -9.48 -19.56 12.11
N ALA A 263 -8.62 -18.54 11.92
CA ALA A 263 -7.19 -18.67 12.16
C ALA A 263 -6.55 -17.44 12.82
N GLY A 264 -5.48 -17.68 13.57
CA GLY A 264 -4.61 -16.64 14.12
C GLY A 264 -3.16 -17.11 14.11
N LEU A 265 -2.20 -16.19 14.02
CA LEU A 265 -0.79 -16.55 13.93
C LEU A 265 -0.24 -16.80 15.35
N ALA A 266 0.26 -18.00 15.59
CA ALA A 266 0.73 -18.39 16.91
C ALA A 266 2.10 -17.81 17.25
N PHE A 267 2.25 -17.29 18.48
CA PHE A 267 3.53 -16.89 19.05
C PHE A 267 3.53 -17.05 20.58
N GLY A 268 4.72 -17.21 21.16
CA GLY A 268 4.89 -17.47 22.58
C GLY A 268 4.58 -18.90 23.00
N GLY A 269 4.70 -19.16 24.31
CA GLY A 269 4.51 -20.50 24.88
C GLY A 269 5.69 -21.47 24.67
N PRO A 270 5.57 -22.71 25.19
CA PRO A 270 6.63 -23.70 25.11
C PRO A 270 7.00 -24.06 23.66
N GLY A 271 8.29 -24.21 23.38
CA GLY A 271 8.81 -24.55 22.05
C GLY A 271 8.85 -23.39 21.05
N SER A 272 8.41 -22.20 21.45
CA SER A 272 8.51 -20.96 20.67
C SER A 272 9.67 -20.11 21.17
N SER A 273 10.38 -19.42 20.27
CA SER A 273 11.35 -18.41 20.69
C SER A 273 10.65 -17.20 21.28
N ARG A 274 11.26 -16.60 22.31
CA ARG A 274 10.84 -15.33 22.92
C ARG A 274 11.50 -14.11 22.28
N PHE A 275 12.41 -14.30 21.33
CA PHE A 275 13.13 -13.23 20.68
C PHE A 275 12.49 -12.89 19.34
N LEU A 276 12.17 -11.61 19.18
CA LEU A 276 11.62 -11.03 17.97
C LEU A 276 12.66 -10.10 17.33
N ARG A 277 12.78 -10.11 16.01
CA ARG A 277 13.58 -9.16 15.24
C ARG A 277 12.66 -8.26 14.45
N LEU A 278 12.68 -6.97 14.73
CA LEU A 278 12.13 -5.96 13.84
C LEU A 278 13.17 -5.63 12.76
N GLU A 279 12.73 -5.55 11.53
CA GLU A 279 13.48 -5.02 10.40
C GLU A 279 12.72 -3.84 9.81
N VAL A 280 13.38 -2.69 9.68
CA VAL A 280 12.82 -1.47 9.06
C VAL A 280 13.67 -1.09 7.87
N HIS A 281 13.07 -1.05 6.69
CA HIS A 281 13.72 -0.54 5.49
C HIS A 281 13.42 0.94 5.31
N TYR A 282 14.46 1.75 5.43
CA TYR A 282 14.43 3.17 5.10
C TYR A 282 14.88 3.39 3.66
N HIS A 283 14.02 4.02 2.86
CA HIS A 283 14.36 4.57 1.55
C HIS A 283 14.50 6.09 1.66
N ASN A 284 15.72 6.58 1.65
CA ASN A 284 16.07 8.00 1.86
C ASN A 284 16.84 8.54 0.63
N PRO A 285 16.18 8.68 -0.53
CA PRO A 285 16.82 9.09 -1.79
C PRO A 285 17.47 10.48 -1.70
N LEU A 286 16.91 11.36 -0.87
CA LEU A 286 17.44 12.70 -0.61
C LEU A 286 18.57 12.73 0.42
N LYS A 287 18.95 11.59 1.01
CA LYS A 287 20.03 11.45 2.01
C LYS A 287 19.88 12.43 3.18
N ILE A 288 18.64 12.66 3.60
CA ILE A 288 18.31 13.55 4.71
C ILE A 288 19.02 13.05 5.97
N LYS A 289 19.64 13.96 6.73
CA LYS A 289 20.36 13.66 7.97
C LYS A 289 19.60 14.22 9.18
N GLY A 290 19.89 13.69 10.37
CA GLY A 290 19.33 14.20 11.62
C GLY A 290 17.90 13.76 11.91
N ARG A 291 17.30 12.90 11.07
CA ARG A 291 15.96 12.35 11.28
C ARG A 291 16.02 11.19 12.27
N ARG A 292 15.18 11.28 13.30
CA ARG A 292 14.99 10.24 14.31
C ARG A 292 13.71 9.46 14.02
N ASP A 293 13.71 8.18 14.35
CA ASP A 293 12.60 7.28 14.09
C ASP A 293 12.40 6.25 15.20
N SER A 294 11.14 6.05 15.60
CA SER A 294 10.71 4.98 16.50
C SER A 294 9.55 4.19 15.90
N SER A 295 9.57 3.98 14.58
CA SER A 295 8.56 3.24 13.83
C SER A 295 8.63 1.75 14.13
N GLY A 296 7.55 1.04 13.85
CA GLY A 296 7.41 -0.38 14.14
C GLY A 296 6.04 -0.94 13.77
N ILE A 297 5.70 -2.09 14.35
CA ILE A 297 4.41 -2.76 14.14
C ILE A 297 3.70 -2.97 15.47
N ARG A 298 2.40 -2.68 15.51
CA ARG A 298 1.51 -3.04 16.62
C ARG A 298 0.86 -4.39 16.32
N LEU A 299 1.05 -5.35 17.22
CA LEU A 299 0.40 -6.65 17.19
C LEU A 299 -0.82 -6.63 18.12
N TYR A 300 -1.94 -7.14 17.63
CA TYR A 300 -3.15 -7.39 18.40
C TYR A 300 -3.28 -8.89 18.58
N TYR A 301 -3.27 -9.35 19.83
CA TYR A 301 -3.22 -10.77 20.15
C TYR A 301 -4.20 -11.17 21.25
N THR A 302 -4.62 -12.42 21.26
CA THR A 302 -5.63 -12.99 22.16
C THR A 302 -5.13 -14.31 22.75
N ALA A 303 -5.56 -14.62 23.98
CA ALA A 303 -5.33 -15.92 24.61
C ALA A 303 -6.39 -16.95 24.17
N THR A 304 -7.53 -16.46 23.67
CA THR A 304 -8.60 -17.25 23.05
C THR A 304 -8.15 -17.71 21.66
N LEU A 305 -7.50 -18.87 21.60
CA LEU A 305 -6.98 -19.43 20.36
C LEU A 305 -8.12 -19.72 19.37
N ARG A 306 -7.95 -19.29 18.13
CA ARG A 306 -8.81 -19.66 17.01
C ARG A 306 -8.58 -21.12 16.62
N ARG A 307 -9.46 -21.65 15.78
CA ARG A 307 -9.46 -23.07 15.40
C ARG A 307 -8.15 -23.53 14.76
N PHE A 308 -7.51 -22.66 13.97
CA PHE A 308 -6.29 -22.99 13.23
C PHE A 308 -5.17 -22.01 13.55
N ASP A 309 -3.93 -22.51 13.51
CA ASP A 309 -2.76 -21.66 13.45
C ASP A 309 -2.58 -21.19 11.99
N ALA A 310 -2.53 -19.87 11.80
CA ALA A 310 -2.10 -19.31 10.53
C ALA A 310 -0.58 -19.37 10.41
N GLY A 311 -0.07 -19.37 9.18
CA GLY A 311 1.36 -19.25 8.87
C GLY A 311 1.57 -18.35 7.66
N ILE A 312 2.79 -17.82 7.51
CA ILE A 312 3.19 -17.00 6.37
C ILE A 312 4.20 -17.81 5.56
N LEU A 313 3.93 -17.96 4.25
CA LEU A 313 4.81 -18.65 3.32
C LEU A 313 5.38 -17.65 2.32
N GLU A 314 6.69 -17.49 2.32
CA GLU A 314 7.40 -16.70 1.31
C GLU A 314 7.59 -17.53 0.04
N LEU A 315 7.09 -17.02 -1.09
CA LEU A 315 7.20 -17.65 -2.41
C LEU A 315 7.89 -16.70 -3.37
N GLY A 316 8.91 -17.18 -4.08
CA GLY A 316 9.58 -16.38 -5.10
C GLY A 316 11.03 -16.75 -5.33
N LEU A 317 11.82 -15.74 -5.64
CA LEU A 317 13.25 -15.86 -5.94
C LEU A 317 14.07 -15.67 -4.67
N VAL A 318 15.10 -16.50 -4.52
CA VAL A 318 16.11 -16.28 -3.48
C VAL A 318 16.88 -14.99 -3.78
N TYR A 319 17.24 -14.25 -2.74
CA TYR A 319 18.05 -13.03 -2.85
C TYR A 319 19.50 -13.39 -3.21
N THR A 320 19.78 -13.46 -4.52
CA THR A 320 21.11 -13.83 -5.03
C THR A 320 21.47 -13.03 -6.28
N PRO A 321 22.73 -12.60 -6.46
CA PRO A 321 23.19 -11.89 -7.65
C PRO A 321 23.09 -12.69 -8.96
N VAL A 322 22.83 -14.00 -8.91
CA VAL A 322 22.69 -14.82 -10.12
C VAL A 322 21.38 -14.56 -10.88
N MET A 323 20.39 -13.96 -10.22
CA MET A 323 19.15 -13.50 -10.85
C MET A 323 19.32 -12.02 -11.20
N ALA A 324 19.40 -11.70 -12.50
CA ALA A 324 19.66 -10.35 -12.97
C ALA A 324 18.71 -9.95 -14.11
N VAL A 325 18.34 -8.68 -14.14
CA VAL A 325 17.57 -8.06 -15.22
C VAL A 325 18.54 -7.32 -16.14
N PRO A 326 18.61 -7.64 -17.45
CA PRO A 326 19.45 -6.90 -18.38
C PRO A 326 19.04 -5.42 -18.48
N PRO A 327 20.01 -4.50 -18.68
CA PRO A 327 19.68 -3.09 -18.83
C PRO A 327 18.91 -2.85 -20.14
N GLN A 328 18.06 -1.82 -20.15
CA GLN A 328 17.26 -1.37 -21.31
C GLN A 328 16.14 -2.32 -21.76
N GLU A 329 15.81 -3.34 -20.96
CA GLU A 329 14.65 -4.19 -21.22
C GLU A 329 13.33 -3.47 -20.91
N THR A 330 12.36 -3.57 -21.83
CA THR A 330 11.01 -3.02 -21.63
C THR A 330 10.15 -3.92 -20.76
N ALA A 331 10.34 -5.24 -20.87
CA ALA A 331 9.72 -6.24 -20.03
C ALA A 331 10.65 -7.46 -19.92
N PHE A 332 10.95 -7.89 -18.70
CA PHE A 332 11.77 -9.06 -18.44
C PHE A 332 11.19 -9.85 -17.29
N VAL A 333 11.00 -11.16 -17.48
CA VAL A 333 10.33 -12.02 -16.51
C VAL A 333 11.36 -12.84 -15.74
N LEU A 334 11.29 -12.79 -14.42
CA LEU A 334 12.00 -13.70 -13.53
C LEU A 334 11.00 -14.59 -12.81
N SER A 335 11.29 -15.90 -12.74
CA SER A 335 10.38 -16.90 -12.17
C SER A 335 11.06 -17.70 -11.05
N GLY A 336 10.40 -17.78 -9.90
CA GLY A 336 10.73 -18.67 -8.78
C GLY A 336 9.67 -19.75 -8.59
N TYR A 337 10.04 -20.87 -7.98
CA TYR A 337 9.16 -22.05 -7.88
C TYR A 337 9.20 -22.70 -6.49
N CYS A 338 8.04 -23.15 -6.02
CA CYS A 338 7.93 -24.13 -4.94
C CYS A 338 7.64 -25.49 -5.58
N THR A 339 8.60 -26.41 -5.54
CA THR A 339 8.50 -27.69 -6.26
C THR A 339 7.55 -28.66 -5.56
N ASP A 340 7.09 -29.65 -6.32
CA ASP A 340 6.34 -30.80 -5.81
C ASP A 340 7.05 -31.50 -4.65
N LYS A 341 8.37 -31.71 -4.75
CA LYS A 341 9.19 -32.30 -3.70
C LYS A 341 9.21 -31.45 -2.43
N CYS A 342 9.20 -30.12 -2.55
CA CYS A 342 9.14 -29.22 -1.41
C CYS A 342 7.78 -29.33 -0.70
N THR A 343 6.69 -29.23 -1.47
CA THR A 343 5.33 -29.31 -0.92
C THR A 343 5.02 -30.69 -0.35
N GLN A 344 5.45 -31.78 -0.99
CA GLN A 344 5.27 -33.15 -0.50
C GLN A 344 6.01 -33.40 0.83
N LEU A 345 7.15 -32.74 1.04
CA LEU A 345 7.92 -32.87 2.28
C LEU A 345 7.36 -31.99 3.41
N ALA A 346 6.94 -30.76 3.10
CA ALA A 346 6.68 -29.74 4.10
C ALA A 346 5.19 -29.55 4.44
N LEU A 347 4.26 -29.89 3.54
CA LEU A 347 2.83 -29.68 3.76
C LEU A 347 2.15 -30.91 4.38
N PRO A 348 1.12 -30.71 5.23
CA PRO A 348 0.36 -31.81 5.78
C PRO A 348 -0.50 -32.50 4.71
N PRO A 349 -0.91 -33.78 4.92
CA PRO A 349 -1.76 -34.50 3.97
C PRO A 349 -3.11 -33.82 3.67
N SER A 350 -3.63 -33.01 4.61
CA SER A 350 -4.85 -32.22 4.44
C SER A 350 -4.67 -30.98 3.55
N GLY A 351 -3.43 -30.63 3.19
CA GLY A 351 -3.09 -29.39 2.52
C GLY A 351 -3.19 -28.16 3.42
N ILE A 352 -3.13 -26.99 2.78
CA ILE A 352 -3.24 -25.67 3.40
C ILE A 352 -4.29 -24.83 2.65
N HIS A 353 -4.83 -23.81 3.32
CA HIS A 353 -5.79 -22.88 2.74
C HIS A 353 -5.20 -21.47 2.71
N ILE A 354 -5.00 -20.92 1.51
CA ILE A 354 -4.48 -19.57 1.31
C ILE A 354 -5.64 -18.58 1.37
N PHE A 355 -5.59 -17.61 2.28
CA PHE A 355 -6.62 -16.59 2.46
C PHE A 355 -6.13 -15.16 2.21
N ALA A 356 -4.81 -14.96 2.04
CA ALA A 356 -4.20 -13.66 1.78
C ALA A 356 -2.91 -13.83 0.96
N SER A 357 -2.53 -12.79 0.23
CA SER A 357 -1.27 -12.69 -0.50
C SER A 357 -0.79 -11.24 -0.51
N GLN A 358 0.52 -11.04 -0.39
CA GLN A 358 1.18 -9.75 -0.52
C GLN A 358 2.30 -9.89 -1.54
N LEU A 359 2.28 -9.03 -2.56
CA LEU A 359 3.30 -8.99 -3.60
C LEU A 359 4.42 -8.02 -3.20
N HIS A 360 5.66 -8.35 -3.53
CA HIS A 360 6.82 -7.53 -3.21
C HIS A 360 7.84 -7.52 -4.37
N THR A 361 8.28 -6.33 -4.75
CA THR A 361 9.40 -6.07 -5.67
C THR A 361 10.13 -4.80 -5.22
N HIS A 362 11.35 -4.57 -5.73
CA HIS A 362 12.11 -3.33 -5.52
C HIS A 362 11.76 -2.22 -6.52
#